data_AF-A0AAN6WQR8-F1
#
_entry.id   AF-A0AAN6WQR8-F1
#
_cell.length_a   1.000
_cell.length_b   1.000
_cell.length_c   1.000
_cell.angle_alpha   90.00
_cell.angle_beta   90.00
_cell.angle_gamma   90.00
#
_symmetry.space_group_name_H-M   'P 1'
#
loop_
_entity.id
_entity.type
_entity.pdbx_description
1 polymer ?
#
loop_
_entity_poly.entity_id
_entity_poly.type
_entity_poly.pdbx_seq_one_letter_code
_entity_poly.pdbx_strand_id
1 'polypeptide(L)'
;MAENTSQSDDVHSPDRIADEPLIPYEPLIPFRQSSWPEEHGLYLKLRVFVRNRSPDQIPRVVVITDVEQDYDDLLAIIFLIEMHRMGAIHLEGCIANHYPADRRAWFLRTVLDLFNLPEVPVTEGTKGASDVEAHAPDLFYGLKNKTFEEAGNRRVSPFRNGLDLLNALVQESGTGRPPKQKLTVLLISSLQDISELFDDYKTTDAKDLQAKIHKCVSQGGYKWEDGVLWPEMGMVNNSFNRKAAKNYTRTIQESKIPSDAWSREAAKASALDGKFFKKLFGLGPIGAHLKWMWLRQEFKFYWDSNNDPFMPHLNFGWYLNTRLGLPKGSEKYNEWINGKPPRFRAVYPHIRIIPYDCCAAVGAVGDDFMRAMGVLGSADSLPDYNKTKPCEHRMFGRSPDDLGGINPSQLAKVMETFLHGALLATHKKGEQHIHAKSVEHYTQEFTEEMGEKWDHDSHDPLFIEIKESWKELSKCKAKALDAEDSCDLARRQCERLGGTEVAKVKVKEAEEAKAEADWRVVKAEIELKKVQAKVKEDQESPSGRLRGRYDYKHQKSFTAPYEWLYQKEMGGSSATVDIT
;
A
#
# COMPACT_ATOMS: atom_id res chain seq x y z
N MET A 1 -42.76 -34.64 -42.67
CA MET A 1 -42.83 -34.39 -41.22
C MET A 1 -41.51 -34.89 -40.66
N ALA A 2 -40.58 -33.97 -40.40
CA ALA A 2 -39.24 -34.29 -39.92
C ALA A 2 -39.12 -33.75 -38.51
N GLU A 3 -38.90 -34.66 -37.55
CA GLU A 3 -38.60 -34.34 -36.16
C GLU A 3 -37.12 -34.00 -36.03
N ASN A 4 -36.88 -32.91 -35.32
CA ASN A 4 -35.59 -32.30 -35.09
C ASN A 4 -35.17 -32.65 -33.66
N THR A 5 -34.22 -33.57 -33.49
CA THR A 5 -33.68 -33.95 -32.18
C THR A 5 -32.44 -33.12 -31.86
N SER A 6 -32.53 -32.42 -30.74
CA SER A 6 -31.51 -31.61 -30.09
C SER A 6 -30.31 -32.45 -29.63
N GLN A 7 -29.11 -32.08 -30.03
CA GLN A 7 -27.87 -32.45 -29.34
C GLN A 7 -27.47 -31.32 -28.39
N SER A 8 -27.30 -31.69 -27.13
CA SER A 8 -26.79 -30.85 -26.04
C SER A 8 -25.26 -30.77 -26.12
N ASP A 9 -24.74 -29.55 -26.16
CA ASP A 9 -23.31 -29.27 -26.00
C ASP A 9 -22.90 -29.47 -24.54
N ASP A 10 -22.24 -30.60 -24.26
CA ASP A 10 -21.50 -30.82 -23.02
C ASP A 10 -20.25 -29.93 -23.01
N VAL A 11 -20.25 -28.96 -22.09
CA VAL A 11 -19.10 -28.10 -21.81
C VAL A 11 -18.02 -28.96 -21.16
N HIS A 12 -16.99 -29.30 -21.94
CA HIS A 12 -15.76 -29.91 -21.46
C HIS A 12 -15.14 -29.06 -20.33
N SER A 13 -15.23 -29.57 -19.10
CA SER A 13 -14.33 -29.19 -18.03
C SER A 13 -12.92 -29.62 -18.43
N PRO A 14 -11.92 -28.72 -18.48
CA PRO A 14 -10.56 -29.11 -18.83
C PRO A 14 -10.00 -29.95 -17.68
N ASP A 15 -9.90 -31.26 -17.91
CA ASP A 15 -9.09 -32.16 -17.08
C ASP A 15 -7.66 -31.61 -17.06
N ARG A 16 -7.30 -30.95 -15.96
CA ARG A 16 -5.90 -30.61 -15.66
C ARG A 16 -5.17 -31.93 -15.49
N ILE A 17 -4.43 -32.29 -16.52
CA ILE A 17 -3.41 -33.33 -16.51
C ILE A 17 -2.59 -33.14 -15.22
N ALA A 18 -2.61 -34.15 -14.37
CA ALA A 18 -1.79 -34.20 -13.17
C ALA A 18 -0.32 -34.33 -13.61
N ASP A 19 0.31 -33.19 -13.85
CA ASP A 19 1.71 -33.10 -14.24
C ASP A 19 2.59 -33.83 -13.23
N GLU A 20 3.47 -34.68 -13.76
CA GLU A 20 4.62 -35.21 -13.04
C GLU A 20 5.36 -34.05 -12.35
N PRO A 21 5.96 -34.26 -11.15
CA PRO A 21 6.66 -33.21 -10.45
C PRO A 21 7.86 -32.76 -11.30
N LEU A 22 7.66 -31.69 -12.08
CA LEU A 22 8.71 -30.93 -12.74
C LEU A 22 9.76 -30.66 -11.65
N ILE A 23 10.89 -31.38 -11.71
CA ILE A 23 12.08 -31.01 -10.95
C ILE A 23 12.39 -29.59 -11.43
N PRO A 24 12.16 -28.55 -10.60
CA PRO A 24 12.11 -27.20 -11.11
C PRO A 24 13.51 -26.82 -11.58
N TYR A 25 13.59 -26.31 -12.80
CA TYR A 25 14.79 -25.67 -13.35
C TYR A 25 15.44 -24.82 -12.27
N GLU A 26 16.65 -25.16 -11.83
CA GLU A 26 17.30 -24.43 -10.75
C GLU A 26 17.48 -22.99 -11.18
N PRO A 27 16.80 -22.03 -10.53
CA PRO A 27 16.76 -20.67 -11.02
C PRO A 27 18.18 -20.08 -11.01
N LEU A 28 18.55 -19.43 -12.11
CA LEU A 28 19.88 -18.81 -12.22
C LEU A 28 20.03 -17.74 -11.14
N ILE A 29 21.18 -17.73 -10.46
CA ILE A 29 21.57 -16.66 -9.55
C ILE A 29 22.01 -15.46 -10.42
N PRO A 30 21.37 -14.28 -10.28
CA PRO A 30 21.65 -13.13 -11.14
C PRO A 30 22.97 -12.44 -10.83
N PHE A 31 23.61 -12.80 -9.71
CA PHE A 31 24.87 -12.23 -9.24
C PHE A 31 26.06 -13.09 -9.63
N ARG A 32 27.12 -12.47 -10.12
CA ARG A 32 28.43 -13.13 -10.28
C ARG A 32 29.18 -13.07 -8.95
N GLN A 33 29.68 -14.22 -8.47
CA GLN A 33 30.42 -14.32 -7.21
C GLN A 33 31.60 -13.33 -7.11
N SER A 34 32.30 -13.06 -8.21
CA SER A 34 33.44 -12.14 -8.25
C SER A 34 33.06 -10.66 -8.10
N SER A 35 31.84 -10.29 -8.48
CA SER A 35 31.39 -8.89 -8.54
C SER A 35 30.49 -8.52 -7.37
N TRP A 36 29.75 -9.49 -6.84
CA TRP A 36 28.72 -9.30 -5.80
C TRP A 36 28.75 -10.50 -4.83
N PRO A 37 29.85 -10.68 -4.07
CA PRO A 37 30.05 -11.90 -3.27
C PRO A 37 29.01 -12.06 -2.16
N GLU A 38 28.57 -10.95 -1.54
CA GLU A 38 27.58 -10.96 -0.46
C GLU A 38 26.19 -11.33 -0.98
N GLU A 39 25.73 -10.65 -2.04
CA GLU A 39 24.44 -10.91 -2.66
C GLU A 39 24.39 -12.35 -3.22
N HIS A 40 25.46 -12.78 -3.88
CA HIS A 40 25.60 -14.17 -4.34
C HIS A 40 25.54 -15.17 -3.17
N GLY A 41 26.19 -14.87 -2.05
CA GLY A 41 26.14 -15.68 -0.83
C GLY A 41 24.72 -15.84 -0.27
N LEU A 42 23.92 -14.77 -0.25
CA LEU A 42 22.52 -14.82 0.16
C LEU A 42 21.65 -15.66 -0.78
N TYR A 43 21.90 -15.61 -2.09
CA TYR A 43 21.23 -16.49 -3.05
C TYR A 43 21.60 -17.97 -2.88
N LEU A 44 22.87 -18.28 -2.60
CA LEU A 44 23.28 -19.64 -2.26
C LEU A 44 22.59 -20.13 -0.99
N LYS A 45 22.50 -19.26 0.02
CA LYS A 45 21.78 -19.55 1.27
C LYS A 45 20.29 -19.82 1.00
N LEU A 46 19.65 -19.02 0.14
CA LEU A 46 18.27 -19.23 -0.30
C LEU A 46 18.08 -20.56 -1.02
N ARG A 47 18.98 -20.92 -1.94
CA ARG A 47 18.92 -22.22 -2.64
C ARG A 47 19.04 -23.40 -1.69
N VAL A 48 19.96 -23.33 -0.72
CA VAL A 48 20.09 -24.38 0.32
C VAL A 48 18.82 -24.45 1.15
N PHE A 49 18.26 -23.30 1.55
CA PHE A 49 17.00 -23.23 2.28
C PHE A 49 15.85 -23.89 1.50
N VAL A 50 15.62 -23.50 0.24
CA VAL A 50 14.53 -24.02 -0.59
C VAL A 50 14.66 -25.52 -0.81
N ARG A 51 15.87 -26.03 -1.10
CA ARG A 51 16.12 -27.47 -1.28
C ARG A 51 15.83 -28.29 -0.01
N ASN A 52 15.98 -27.68 1.17
CA ASN A 52 15.74 -28.34 2.45
C ASN A 52 14.30 -28.14 2.96
N ARG A 53 13.51 -27.28 2.31
CA ARG A 53 12.11 -27.00 2.66
C ARG A 53 11.24 -28.10 2.06
N SER A 54 10.40 -28.76 2.86
CA SER A 54 9.48 -29.75 2.31
C SER A 54 8.39 -29.06 1.47
N PRO A 55 7.81 -29.71 0.45
CA PRO A 55 6.81 -29.07 -0.39
C PRO A 55 5.64 -28.47 0.39
N ASP A 56 5.13 -29.12 1.44
CA ASP A 56 4.10 -28.57 2.34
C ASP A 56 4.46 -27.26 3.02
N GLN A 57 5.75 -27.04 3.25
CA GLN A 57 6.21 -25.88 3.97
C GLN A 57 6.30 -24.65 3.07
N ILE A 58 6.25 -24.81 1.73
CA ILE A 58 6.28 -23.70 0.78
C ILE A 58 4.96 -22.93 0.88
N PRO A 59 4.96 -21.66 1.32
CA PRO A 59 3.73 -20.90 1.49
C PRO A 59 3.07 -20.63 0.15
N ARG A 60 1.76 -20.86 0.09
CA ARG A 60 0.87 -20.36 -0.96
C ARG A 60 0.46 -18.95 -0.60
N VAL A 61 0.83 -17.94 -1.38
CA VAL A 61 0.65 -16.53 -1.04
C VAL A 61 -0.30 -15.88 -2.05
N VAL A 62 -1.37 -15.27 -1.55
CA VAL A 62 -2.16 -14.27 -2.30
C VAL A 62 -1.87 -12.90 -1.71
N VAL A 63 -1.78 -11.87 -2.55
CA VAL A 63 -1.50 -10.49 -2.11
C VAL A 63 -2.65 -9.56 -2.48
N ILE A 64 -3.04 -8.69 -1.54
CA ILE A 64 -3.99 -7.59 -1.73
C ILE A 64 -3.21 -6.28 -1.58
N THR A 65 -3.17 -5.47 -2.63
CA THR A 65 -2.27 -4.33 -2.80
C THR A 65 -2.97 -3.13 -3.45
N ASP A 66 -2.57 -1.92 -3.10
CA ASP A 66 -2.93 -0.67 -3.78
C ASP A 66 -1.76 -0.16 -4.61
N VAL A 67 -1.17 -1.09 -5.37
CA VAL A 67 0.03 -0.86 -6.17
C VAL A 67 -0.04 0.43 -6.96
N GLU A 68 1.12 1.09 -7.00
CA GLU A 68 1.38 2.31 -7.74
C GLU A 68 0.70 3.56 -7.14
N GLN A 69 0.16 3.46 -5.91
CA GLN A 69 -0.04 4.63 -5.04
C GLN A 69 1.30 5.26 -4.64
N ASP A 70 2.26 4.41 -4.31
CA ASP A 70 3.65 4.76 -4.12
C ASP A 70 4.59 3.61 -4.53
N TYR A 71 5.89 3.76 -4.28
CA TYR A 71 6.87 2.75 -4.69
C TYR A 71 6.84 1.48 -3.83
N ASP A 72 6.22 1.49 -2.65
CA ASP A 72 6.38 0.47 -1.62
C ASP A 72 5.75 -0.87 -2.02
N ASP A 73 4.49 -0.85 -2.45
CA ASP A 73 3.80 -2.00 -3.02
C ASP A 73 4.59 -2.63 -4.17
N LEU A 74 5.14 -1.80 -5.07
CA LEU A 74 5.90 -2.32 -6.21
C LEU A 74 7.17 -3.03 -5.74
N LEU A 75 7.84 -2.55 -4.68
CA LEU A 75 8.97 -3.27 -4.08
C LEU A 75 8.51 -4.59 -3.47
N ALA A 76 7.40 -4.60 -2.73
CA ALA A 76 6.84 -5.83 -2.18
C ALA A 76 6.54 -6.87 -3.28
N ILE A 77 5.92 -6.45 -4.37
CA ILE A 77 5.62 -7.31 -5.53
C ILE A 77 6.90 -7.84 -6.17
N ILE A 78 7.90 -6.99 -6.45
CA ILE A 78 9.19 -7.43 -7.02
C ILE A 78 9.86 -8.47 -6.11
N PHE A 79 9.81 -8.27 -4.80
CA PHE A 79 10.34 -9.23 -3.83
C PHE A 79 9.59 -10.56 -3.88
N LEU A 80 8.26 -10.56 -3.89
CA LEU A 80 7.45 -11.79 -3.96
C LEU A 80 7.67 -12.56 -5.26
N ILE A 81 7.78 -11.85 -6.39
CA ILE A 81 8.11 -12.44 -7.69
C ILE A 81 9.44 -13.20 -7.62
N GLU A 82 10.44 -12.63 -6.97
CA GLU A 82 11.74 -13.29 -6.81
C GLU A 82 11.66 -14.49 -5.89
N MET A 83 10.92 -14.39 -4.78
CA MET A 83 10.70 -15.53 -3.89
C MET A 83 9.95 -16.66 -4.61
N HIS A 84 9.00 -16.32 -5.49
CA HIS A 84 8.29 -17.28 -6.32
C HIS A 84 9.22 -17.94 -7.34
N ARG A 85 10.00 -17.13 -8.09
CA ARG A 85 10.99 -17.61 -9.05
C ARG A 85 12.01 -18.54 -8.41
N MET A 86 12.41 -18.25 -7.17
CA MET A 86 13.37 -19.05 -6.41
C MET A 86 12.76 -20.29 -5.74
N GLY A 87 11.44 -20.50 -5.81
CA GLY A 87 10.72 -21.61 -5.19
C GLY A 87 10.55 -21.47 -3.67
N ALA A 88 10.74 -20.28 -3.11
CA ALA A 88 10.55 -20.02 -1.68
C ALA A 88 9.08 -19.85 -1.30
N ILE A 89 8.23 -19.45 -2.26
CA ILE A 89 6.77 -19.35 -2.15
C ILE A 89 6.09 -19.78 -3.47
N HIS A 90 4.78 -20.05 -3.41
CA HIS A 90 3.89 -20.04 -4.57
C HIS A 90 3.07 -18.75 -4.56
N LEU A 91 3.26 -17.86 -5.53
CA LEU A 91 2.43 -16.66 -5.67
C LEU A 91 1.15 -17.06 -6.44
N GLU A 92 0.05 -17.22 -5.72
CA GLU A 92 -1.21 -17.79 -6.23
C GLU A 92 -2.08 -16.76 -6.94
N GLY A 93 -1.88 -15.47 -6.67
CA GLY A 93 -2.65 -14.40 -7.28
C GLY A 93 -2.40 -13.04 -6.64
N CYS A 94 -2.82 -11.99 -7.35
CA CYS A 94 -2.76 -10.62 -6.88
C CYS A 94 -4.10 -9.91 -7.06
N ILE A 95 -4.51 -9.17 -6.04
CA ILE A 95 -5.74 -8.38 -6.03
C ILE A 95 -5.33 -6.93 -5.87
N ALA A 96 -5.59 -6.13 -6.90
CA ALA A 96 -5.30 -4.71 -6.86
C ALA A 96 -6.56 -3.95 -6.42
N ASN A 97 -6.59 -3.44 -5.20
CA ASN A 97 -7.71 -2.65 -4.69
C ASN A 97 -7.35 -1.15 -4.69
N HIS A 98 -8.20 -0.34 -4.04
CA HIS A 98 -8.20 1.13 -4.11
C HIS A 98 -8.62 1.67 -5.47
N TYR A 99 -9.59 2.59 -5.46
CA TYR A 99 -10.04 3.23 -6.69
C TYR A 99 -8.88 3.99 -7.38
N PRO A 100 -8.79 4.03 -8.73
CA PRO A 100 -9.43 3.10 -9.67
C PRO A 100 -8.70 1.74 -9.69
N ALA A 101 -9.38 0.71 -9.17
CA ALA A 101 -8.81 -0.61 -8.89
C ALA A 101 -8.50 -1.41 -10.17
N ASP A 102 -9.31 -1.21 -11.20
CA ASP A 102 -9.14 -1.75 -12.55
C ASP A 102 -7.80 -1.33 -13.17
N ARG A 103 -7.46 -0.03 -13.12
CA ARG A 103 -6.21 0.48 -13.66
C ARG A 103 -4.99 -0.04 -12.88
N ARG A 104 -5.10 -0.19 -11.56
CA ARG A 104 -4.06 -0.82 -10.72
C ARG A 104 -3.88 -2.29 -11.07
N ALA A 105 -4.97 -3.01 -11.32
CA ALA A 105 -4.92 -4.40 -11.78
C ALA A 105 -4.21 -4.52 -13.14
N TRP A 106 -4.49 -3.61 -14.09
CA TRP A 106 -3.78 -3.59 -15.38
C TRP A 106 -2.30 -3.29 -15.23
N PHE A 107 -1.95 -2.28 -14.42
CA PHE A 107 -0.56 -1.99 -14.09
C PHE A 107 0.15 -3.23 -13.54
N LEU A 108 -0.45 -3.88 -12.54
CA LEU A 108 0.11 -5.07 -11.89
C LEU A 108 0.26 -6.26 -12.85
N ARG A 109 -0.73 -6.46 -13.74
CA ARG A 109 -0.67 -7.48 -14.79
C ARG A 109 0.54 -7.28 -15.69
N THR A 110 0.81 -6.04 -16.10
CA THR A 110 2.01 -5.70 -16.88
C THR A 110 3.29 -5.95 -16.10
N VAL A 111 3.33 -5.58 -14.81
CA VAL A 111 4.49 -5.87 -13.96
C VAL A 111 4.78 -7.38 -13.96
N LEU A 112 3.80 -8.23 -13.66
CA LEU A 112 3.99 -9.68 -13.66
C LEU A 112 4.40 -10.23 -15.03
N ASP A 113 3.86 -9.70 -16.13
CA ASP A 113 4.26 -10.09 -17.49
C ASP A 113 5.73 -9.76 -17.78
N LEU A 114 6.20 -8.59 -17.35
CA LEU A 114 7.61 -8.18 -17.50
C LEU A 114 8.57 -9.10 -16.72
N PHE A 115 8.07 -9.72 -15.64
CA PHE A 115 8.78 -10.73 -14.86
C PHE A 115 8.52 -12.18 -15.34
N ASN A 116 7.81 -12.37 -16.46
CA ASN A 116 7.45 -13.67 -17.00
C ASN A 116 6.60 -14.54 -16.07
N LEU A 117 5.58 -13.95 -15.46
CA LEU A 117 4.59 -14.67 -14.66
C LEU A 117 3.17 -14.51 -15.23
N PRO A 118 2.92 -14.79 -16.52
CA PRO A 118 1.60 -14.65 -17.12
C PRO A 118 0.51 -15.53 -16.47
N GLU A 119 0.90 -16.58 -15.77
CA GLU A 119 0.03 -17.57 -15.12
C GLU A 119 -0.55 -17.12 -13.78
N VAL A 120 0.13 -16.21 -13.06
CA VAL A 120 -0.34 -15.71 -11.77
C VAL A 120 -1.53 -14.80 -12.01
N PRO A 121 -2.77 -15.13 -11.59
CA PRO A 121 -3.94 -14.31 -11.87
C PRO A 121 -3.85 -12.94 -11.19
N VAL A 122 -4.35 -11.92 -11.90
CA VAL A 122 -4.52 -10.56 -11.37
C VAL A 122 -5.98 -10.17 -11.51
N THR A 123 -6.57 -9.62 -10.47
CA THR A 123 -7.96 -9.16 -10.49
C THR A 123 -8.08 -7.77 -9.89
N GLU A 124 -9.08 -7.03 -10.36
CA GLU A 124 -9.55 -5.83 -9.66
C GLU A 124 -10.15 -6.22 -8.31
N GLY A 125 -9.75 -5.52 -7.26
CA GLY A 125 -10.34 -5.61 -5.94
C GLY A 125 -11.41 -4.54 -5.72
N THR A 126 -11.75 -4.34 -4.46
CA THR A 126 -12.69 -3.32 -4.04
C THR A 126 -12.12 -1.91 -4.21
N LYS A 127 -12.96 -0.89 -4.00
CA LYS A 127 -12.54 0.52 -4.01
C LYS A 127 -11.63 0.89 -2.82
N GLY A 128 -11.42 -0.01 -1.85
CA GLY A 128 -10.50 0.14 -0.73
C GLY A 128 -10.93 1.15 0.35
N ALA A 129 -11.73 2.15 0.03
CA ALA A 129 -12.13 3.18 0.97
C ALA A 129 -13.66 3.27 1.14
N SER A 130 -14.11 3.63 2.34
CA SER A 130 -15.53 3.93 2.59
C SER A 130 -16.01 5.22 1.91
N ASP A 131 -15.11 6.18 1.73
CA ASP A 131 -15.37 7.44 1.04
C ASP A 131 -14.26 7.70 0.00
N VAL A 132 -14.50 7.28 -1.23
CA VAL A 132 -13.53 7.45 -2.33
C VAL A 132 -13.29 8.93 -2.66
N GLU A 133 -14.28 9.81 -2.46
CA GLU A 133 -14.09 11.24 -2.75
C GLU A 133 -13.17 11.89 -1.72
N ALA A 134 -13.30 11.53 -0.44
CA ALA A 134 -12.40 12.00 0.61
C ALA A 134 -10.94 11.56 0.38
N HIS A 135 -10.74 10.40 -0.25
CA HIS A 135 -9.42 9.87 -0.59
C HIS A 135 -8.95 10.21 -2.01
N ALA A 136 -9.75 10.93 -2.81
CA ALA A 136 -9.34 11.35 -4.16
C ALA A 136 -8.01 12.13 -4.20
N PRO A 137 -7.65 12.97 -3.19
CA PRO A 137 -6.30 13.56 -3.11
C PRO A 137 -5.19 12.53 -2.88
N ASP A 138 -5.46 11.39 -2.25
CA ASP A 138 -4.49 10.29 -2.09
C ASP A 138 -4.32 9.53 -3.42
N LEU A 139 -5.39 9.45 -4.22
CA LEU A 139 -5.34 8.89 -5.59
C LEU A 139 -4.58 9.76 -6.58
N PHE A 140 -4.30 11.02 -6.22
CA PHE A 140 -3.41 11.86 -6.99
C PHE A 140 -2.00 11.24 -7.12
N TYR A 141 -1.55 10.51 -6.10
CA TYR A 141 -0.21 9.92 -6.04
C TYR A 141 -0.02 8.77 -7.01
N GLY A 142 -1.08 8.03 -7.32
CA GLY A 142 -1.02 6.94 -8.27
C GLY A 142 -1.55 7.21 -9.67
N LEU A 143 -1.45 6.15 -10.43
CA LEU A 143 -1.86 5.77 -11.79
C LEU A 143 -1.41 6.74 -12.85
N LYS A 144 -0.09 6.91 -12.86
CA LYS A 144 0.63 7.77 -13.78
C LYS A 144 1.36 6.99 -14.87
N ASN A 145 1.59 5.68 -14.74
CA ASN A 145 2.28 4.91 -15.79
C ASN A 145 1.34 4.46 -16.90
N LYS A 146 1.17 5.33 -17.91
CA LYS A 146 0.33 5.09 -19.08
C LYS A 146 0.74 3.82 -19.83
N THR A 147 2.03 3.63 -20.08
CA THR A 147 2.52 2.48 -20.85
C THR A 147 2.15 1.15 -20.20
N PHE A 148 2.26 1.04 -18.88
CA PHE A 148 1.99 -0.21 -18.18
C PHE A 148 0.49 -0.50 -18.10
N GLU A 149 -0.33 0.52 -17.87
CA GLU A 149 -1.79 0.35 -17.87
C GLU A 149 -2.30 -0.11 -19.24
N GLU A 150 -1.88 0.54 -20.33
CA GLU A 150 -2.31 0.21 -21.69
C GLU A 150 -1.88 -1.20 -22.13
N ALA A 151 -0.72 -1.66 -21.68
CA ALA A 151 -0.24 -3.02 -21.94
C ALA A 151 -1.07 -4.07 -21.20
N GLY A 152 -1.47 -3.79 -19.95
CA GLY A 152 -2.16 -4.75 -19.07
C GLY A 152 -3.64 -4.91 -19.37
N ASN A 153 -4.30 -3.85 -19.83
CA ASN A 153 -5.74 -3.82 -20.16
C ASN A 153 -6.16 -4.85 -21.23
N ARG A 154 -5.19 -5.44 -21.96
CA ARG A 154 -5.47 -6.42 -23.02
C ARG A 154 -5.68 -7.84 -22.51
N ARG A 155 -5.45 -8.11 -21.22
CA ARG A 155 -5.56 -9.46 -20.65
C ARG A 155 -6.84 -9.62 -19.84
N VAL A 156 -7.51 -10.75 -20.08
CA VAL A 156 -8.69 -11.16 -19.33
C VAL A 156 -8.26 -12.08 -18.20
N SER A 157 -8.63 -11.72 -16.97
CA SER A 157 -8.50 -12.62 -15.82
C SER A 157 -9.56 -13.72 -15.90
N PRO A 158 -9.25 -14.98 -15.52
CA PRO A 158 -10.27 -16.02 -15.43
C PRO A 158 -11.30 -15.76 -14.31
N PHE A 159 -11.02 -14.82 -13.41
CA PHE A 159 -11.91 -14.43 -12.32
C PHE A 159 -12.51 -13.05 -12.61
N ARG A 160 -13.76 -12.82 -12.19
CA ARG A 160 -14.45 -11.56 -12.46
C ARG A 160 -13.94 -10.42 -11.58
N ASN A 161 -13.59 -10.71 -10.33
CA ASN A 161 -13.10 -9.76 -9.34
C ASN A 161 -12.23 -10.45 -8.29
N GLY A 162 -11.69 -9.67 -7.36
CA GLY A 162 -10.83 -10.16 -6.28
C GLY A 162 -11.52 -11.13 -5.31
N LEU A 163 -12.82 -10.93 -5.04
CA LEU A 163 -13.58 -11.82 -4.16
C LEU A 163 -13.75 -13.22 -4.77
N ASP A 164 -14.02 -13.30 -6.08
CA ASP A 164 -14.09 -14.57 -6.82
C ASP A 164 -12.75 -15.32 -6.76
N LEU A 165 -11.62 -14.61 -6.94
CA LEU A 165 -10.29 -15.18 -6.82
C LEU A 165 -10.01 -15.69 -5.39
N LEU A 166 -10.30 -14.88 -4.36
CA LEU A 166 -10.12 -15.29 -2.96
C LEU A 166 -10.95 -16.52 -2.62
N ASN A 167 -12.22 -16.53 -3.03
CA ASN A 167 -13.11 -17.66 -2.83
C ASN A 167 -12.54 -18.93 -3.49
N ALA A 168 -12.12 -18.85 -4.75
CA ALA A 168 -11.52 -19.99 -5.44
C ALA A 168 -10.28 -20.53 -4.71
N LEU A 169 -9.33 -19.65 -4.34
CA LEU A 169 -8.10 -20.03 -3.65
C LEU A 169 -8.36 -20.62 -2.25
N VAL A 170 -9.33 -20.07 -1.52
CA VAL A 170 -9.72 -20.58 -0.19
C VAL A 170 -10.44 -21.92 -0.30
N GLN A 171 -11.27 -22.14 -1.33
CA GLN A 171 -11.90 -23.44 -1.55
C GLN A 171 -10.92 -24.52 -1.98
N GLU A 172 -9.91 -24.17 -2.78
CA GLU A 172 -8.81 -25.09 -3.11
C GLU A 172 -7.92 -25.39 -1.90
N SER A 173 -7.78 -24.44 -0.98
CA SER A 173 -6.97 -24.59 0.23
C SER A 173 -7.50 -25.71 1.12
N GLY A 174 -6.59 -26.56 1.59
CA GLY A 174 -6.99 -27.72 2.38
C GLY A 174 -7.61 -28.88 1.57
N THR A 175 -7.68 -28.78 0.24
CA THR A 175 -8.13 -29.85 -0.66
C THR A 175 -6.95 -30.47 -1.43
N GLY A 176 -7.17 -31.61 -2.09
CA GLY A 176 -6.11 -32.31 -2.85
C GLY A 176 -5.34 -33.38 -2.06
N ARG A 177 -4.25 -33.88 -2.68
CA ARG A 177 -3.41 -34.92 -2.08
C ARG A 177 -2.61 -34.32 -0.91
N PRO A 178 -2.46 -35.06 0.22
CA PRO A 178 -1.63 -34.60 1.30
C PRO A 178 -0.18 -34.39 0.83
N PRO A 179 0.49 -33.36 1.35
CA PRO A 179 0.03 -32.50 2.43
C PRO A 179 -0.88 -31.35 1.97
N LYS A 180 -1.96 -31.14 2.72
CA LYS A 180 -2.97 -30.11 2.47
C LYS A 180 -2.40 -28.72 2.80
N GLN A 181 -2.01 -27.96 1.78
CA GLN A 181 -1.48 -26.61 1.97
C GLN A 181 -2.60 -25.60 2.22
N LYS A 182 -2.33 -24.67 3.14
CA LYS A 182 -3.21 -23.56 3.51
C LYS A 182 -2.72 -22.25 2.88
N LEU A 183 -3.63 -21.30 2.69
CA LEU A 183 -3.34 -20.00 2.08
C LEU A 183 -2.73 -19.01 3.08
N THR A 184 -1.65 -18.35 2.70
CA THR A 184 -1.14 -17.14 3.34
C THR A 184 -1.70 -15.93 2.62
N VAL A 185 -2.36 -15.04 3.36
CA VAL A 185 -2.93 -13.81 2.80
C VAL A 185 -2.04 -12.63 3.20
N LEU A 186 -1.42 -11.98 2.23
CA LEU A 186 -0.65 -10.75 2.42
C LEU A 186 -1.51 -9.53 2.14
N LEU A 187 -1.58 -8.62 3.11
CA LEU A 187 -2.48 -7.47 3.17
C LEU A 187 -1.64 -6.19 3.29
N ILE A 188 -1.26 -5.62 2.16
CA ILE A 188 -0.42 -4.42 2.10
C ILE A 188 -1.20 -3.16 1.68
N SER A 189 -2.52 -3.26 1.69
CA SER A 189 -3.46 -2.19 1.32
C SER A 189 -4.69 -2.21 2.23
N SER A 190 -5.78 -1.56 1.82
CA SER A 190 -7.07 -1.65 2.52
C SER A 190 -7.50 -3.11 2.77
N LEU A 191 -8.11 -3.30 3.93
CA LEU A 191 -8.60 -4.59 4.40
C LEU A 191 -10.00 -4.95 3.87
N GLN A 192 -10.56 -4.17 2.94
CA GLN A 192 -11.95 -4.37 2.49
C GLN A 192 -12.19 -5.71 1.79
N ASP A 193 -11.37 -6.10 0.83
CA ASP A 193 -11.53 -7.36 0.09
C ASP A 193 -11.52 -8.60 1.00
N ILE A 194 -10.56 -8.69 1.93
CA ILE A 194 -10.49 -9.79 2.90
C ILE A 194 -11.65 -9.74 3.90
N SER A 195 -12.16 -8.54 4.20
CA SER A 195 -13.31 -8.36 5.07
C SER A 195 -14.61 -8.87 4.43
N GLU A 196 -14.81 -8.62 3.14
CA GLU A 196 -15.94 -9.12 2.36
C GLU A 196 -15.90 -10.64 2.26
N LEU A 197 -14.72 -11.23 2.01
CA LEU A 197 -14.53 -12.68 2.08
C LEU A 197 -14.94 -13.22 3.46
N PHE A 198 -14.50 -12.58 4.55
CA PHE A 198 -14.86 -13.02 5.89
C PHE A 198 -16.36 -12.92 6.16
N ASP A 199 -17.04 -11.93 5.59
CA ASP A 199 -18.49 -11.81 5.70
C ASP A 199 -19.22 -12.97 5.00
N ASP A 200 -18.75 -13.40 3.83
CA ASP A 200 -19.28 -14.58 3.12
C ASP A 200 -19.11 -15.86 3.95
N TYR A 201 -18.03 -15.98 4.72
CA TYR A 201 -17.75 -17.17 5.53
C TYR A 201 -18.36 -17.17 6.94
N LYS A 202 -18.95 -16.05 7.40
CA LYS A 202 -19.63 -16.02 8.71
C LYS A 202 -20.78 -17.01 8.81
N THR A 203 -21.35 -17.42 7.69
CA THR A 203 -22.46 -18.38 7.64
C THR A 203 -22.00 -19.85 7.64
N THR A 204 -20.71 -20.14 7.49
CA THR A 204 -20.20 -21.47 7.07
C THR A 204 -19.31 -22.21 8.08
N ASP A 205 -19.29 -21.79 9.36
CA ASP A 205 -18.42 -22.26 10.47
C ASP A 205 -17.00 -21.66 10.45
N ALA A 206 -16.65 -20.90 11.50
CA ALA A 206 -15.35 -20.28 11.67
C ALA A 206 -14.16 -21.27 11.64
N LYS A 207 -14.41 -22.54 11.99
CA LYS A 207 -13.38 -23.60 11.89
C LYS A 207 -12.96 -23.87 10.44
N ASP A 208 -13.83 -23.60 9.47
CA ASP A 208 -13.52 -23.78 8.05
C ASP A 208 -12.42 -22.81 7.60
N LEU A 209 -12.51 -21.53 8.01
CA LEU A 209 -11.48 -20.54 7.70
C LEU A 209 -10.13 -20.90 8.34
N GLN A 210 -10.12 -21.35 9.60
CA GLN A 210 -8.88 -21.78 10.26
C GLN A 210 -8.24 -22.99 9.56
N ALA A 211 -9.05 -23.87 8.97
CA ALA A 211 -8.56 -25.02 8.22
C ALA A 211 -7.98 -24.64 6.85
N LYS A 212 -8.40 -23.51 6.28
CA LYS A 212 -8.06 -23.07 4.92
C LYS A 212 -6.99 -21.98 4.87
N ILE A 213 -6.94 -21.09 5.86
CA ILE A 213 -5.99 -19.99 5.95
C ILE A 213 -4.87 -20.36 6.93
N HIS A 214 -3.63 -20.26 6.47
CA HIS A 214 -2.42 -20.50 7.25
C HIS A 214 -2.17 -19.35 8.21
N LYS A 215 -2.13 -18.13 7.66
CA LYS A 215 -1.84 -16.89 8.36
C LYS A 215 -2.23 -15.67 7.51
N CYS A 216 -2.52 -14.56 8.17
CA CYS A 216 -2.63 -13.25 7.56
C CYS A 216 -1.38 -12.41 7.89
N VAL A 217 -0.72 -11.83 6.90
CA VAL A 217 0.39 -10.89 7.11
C VAL A 217 -0.06 -9.54 6.64
N SER A 218 0.05 -8.52 7.47
CA SER A 218 -0.40 -7.17 7.11
C SER A 218 0.69 -6.13 7.33
N GLN A 219 0.82 -5.19 6.40
CA GLN A 219 1.37 -3.87 6.74
C GLN A 219 0.29 -3.12 7.53
N GLY A 220 0.61 -2.74 8.76
CA GLY A 220 -0.33 -2.10 9.67
C GLY A 220 -0.03 -2.40 11.13
N GLY A 221 -1.09 -2.45 11.94
CA GLY A 221 -0.94 -2.65 13.38
C GLY A 221 -2.24 -2.97 14.06
N TYR A 222 -2.13 -3.59 15.22
CA TYR A 222 -3.22 -3.75 16.17
C TYR A 222 -2.69 -3.53 17.58
N LYS A 223 -3.62 -3.22 18.48
CA LYS A 223 -3.40 -3.12 19.92
C LYS A 223 -4.18 -4.20 20.64
N TRP A 224 -3.68 -4.61 21.78
CA TRP A 224 -4.32 -5.60 22.64
C TRP A 224 -4.89 -4.89 23.86
N GLU A 225 -6.21 -4.92 24.02
CA GLU A 225 -6.92 -4.28 25.15
C GLU A 225 -7.95 -5.26 25.70
N ASP A 226 -7.84 -5.60 26.99
CA ASP A 226 -8.78 -6.48 27.70
C ASP A 226 -9.06 -7.84 27.03
N GLY A 227 -8.03 -8.42 26.41
CA GLY A 227 -8.16 -9.70 25.70
C GLY A 227 -8.78 -9.58 24.31
N VAL A 228 -9.02 -8.36 23.82
CA VAL A 228 -9.58 -8.09 22.50
C VAL A 228 -8.53 -7.44 21.60
N LEU A 229 -8.47 -7.92 20.37
CA LEU A 229 -7.61 -7.37 19.33
C LEU A 229 -8.32 -6.19 18.65
N TRP A 230 -7.69 -5.02 18.65
CA TRP A 230 -8.22 -3.82 18.00
C TRP A 230 -7.28 -3.33 16.91
N PRO A 231 -7.78 -2.97 15.72
CA PRO A 231 -6.94 -2.36 14.70
C PRO A 231 -6.39 -1.01 15.20
N GLU A 232 -5.11 -0.75 14.93
CA GLU A 232 -4.49 0.54 15.21
C GLU A 232 -4.89 1.51 14.09
N MET A 233 -5.91 2.35 14.36
CA MET A 233 -6.47 3.26 13.35
C MET A 233 -5.52 4.39 12.95
N GLY A 234 -4.41 4.58 13.68
CA GLY A 234 -3.31 5.46 13.25
C GLY A 234 -2.46 4.90 12.10
N MET A 235 -2.71 3.66 11.66
CA MET A 235 -2.08 3.07 10.48
C MET A 235 -2.96 3.29 9.24
N VAL A 236 -2.34 3.70 8.14
CA VAL A 236 -3.02 4.17 6.92
C VAL A 236 -3.96 3.09 6.35
N ASN A 237 -3.47 1.85 6.20
CA ASN A 237 -4.26 0.73 5.65
C ASN A 237 -5.50 0.38 6.49
N ASN A 238 -5.44 0.55 7.82
CA ASN A 238 -6.60 0.37 8.70
C ASN A 238 -7.61 1.53 8.59
N SER A 239 -7.12 2.72 8.23
CA SER A 239 -7.91 3.96 8.22
C SER A 239 -8.77 4.12 6.98
N PHE A 240 -8.38 3.54 5.83
CA PHE A 240 -9.11 3.63 4.57
C PHE A 240 -10.55 3.10 4.68
N ASN A 241 -10.72 1.96 5.37
CA ASN A 241 -12.03 1.40 5.64
C ASN A 241 -12.07 0.86 7.07
N ARG A 242 -12.42 1.75 8.01
CA ARG A 242 -12.46 1.44 9.46
C ARG A 242 -13.39 0.27 9.80
N LYS A 243 -14.52 0.13 9.09
CA LYS A 243 -15.46 -0.98 9.29
C LYS A 243 -14.82 -2.30 8.87
N ALA A 244 -14.17 -2.32 7.71
CA ALA A 244 -13.46 -3.50 7.22
C ALA A 244 -12.32 -3.90 8.15
N ALA A 245 -11.51 -2.94 8.62
CA ALA A 245 -10.41 -3.19 9.56
C ALA A 245 -10.90 -3.80 10.88
N LYS A 246 -11.97 -3.25 11.48
CA LYS A 246 -12.61 -3.82 12.68
C LYS A 246 -13.11 -5.24 12.44
N ASN A 247 -13.73 -5.49 11.29
CA ASN A 247 -14.24 -6.81 10.93
C ASN A 247 -13.09 -7.82 10.72
N TYR A 248 -12.05 -7.45 9.98
CA TYR A 248 -10.85 -8.26 9.79
C TYR A 248 -10.23 -8.66 11.12
N THR A 249 -9.91 -7.68 11.99
CA THR A 249 -9.23 -7.92 13.26
C THR A 249 -10.06 -8.81 14.20
N ARG A 250 -11.38 -8.58 14.24
CA ARG A 250 -12.29 -9.44 15.00
C ARG A 250 -12.32 -10.86 14.44
N THR A 251 -12.49 -11.03 13.13
CA THR A 251 -12.63 -12.37 12.52
C THR A 251 -11.36 -13.20 12.67
N ILE A 252 -10.16 -12.63 12.49
CA ILE A 252 -8.91 -13.38 12.68
C ILE A 252 -8.78 -13.87 14.13
N GLN A 253 -9.22 -13.06 15.11
CA GLN A 253 -9.19 -13.43 16.52
C GLN A 253 -10.23 -14.52 16.84
N GLU A 254 -11.48 -14.32 16.42
CA GLU A 254 -12.58 -15.28 16.67
C GLU A 254 -12.34 -16.63 15.98
N SER A 255 -11.74 -16.60 14.78
CA SER A 255 -11.43 -17.81 13.99
C SER A 255 -10.05 -18.39 14.30
N LYS A 256 -9.29 -17.79 15.22
CA LYS A 256 -7.92 -18.21 15.59
C LYS A 256 -7.00 -18.39 14.39
N ILE A 257 -7.11 -17.46 13.44
CA ILE A 257 -6.25 -17.39 12.25
C ILE A 257 -4.99 -16.64 12.67
N PRO A 258 -3.80 -17.26 12.58
CA PRO A 258 -2.57 -16.58 12.94
C PRO A 258 -2.35 -15.30 12.13
N SER A 259 -1.78 -14.25 12.74
CA SER A 259 -1.45 -13.02 12.04
C SER A 259 -0.12 -12.39 12.43
N ASP A 260 0.49 -11.72 11.46
CA ASP A 260 1.68 -10.88 11.65
C ASP A 260 1.37 -9.45 11.18
N ALA A 261 1.43 -8.48 12.10
CA ALA A 261 1.32 -7.06 11.75
C ALA A 261 2.70 -6.39 11.74
N TRP A 262 3.05 -5.77 10.61
CA TRP A 262 4.27 -5.03 10.38
C TRP A 262 4.00 -3.53 10.39
N SER A 263 4.52 -2.85 11.41
CA SER A 263 4.29 -1.43 11.59
C SER A 263 5.31 -0.55 10.85
N ARG A 264 5.04 0.76 10.88
CA ARG A 264 5.99 1.78 10.42
C ARG A 264 7.35 1.79 11.12
N GLU A 265 7.45 1.35 12.37
CA GLU A 265 8.72 1.42 13.10
C GLU A 265 9.69 0.30 12.66
N ALA A 266 9.17 -0.89 12.34
CA ALA A 266 9.96 -1.97 11.74
C ALA A 266 10.56 -1.55 10.38
N ALA A 267 9.75 -0.90 9.55
CA ALA A 267 10.19 -0.41 8.25
C ALA A 267 11.22 0.72 8.34
N LYS A 268 11.00 1.70 9.23
CA LYS A 268 11.96 2.80 9.48
C LYS A 268 13.32 2.28 9.96
N ALA A 269 13.30 1.28 10.85
CA ALA A 269 14.53 0.66 11.33
C ALA A 269 15.28 -0.06 10.21
N SER A 270 14.55 -0.60 9.24
CA SER A 270 15.06 -1.40 8.11
C SER A 270 15.11 -0.61 6.80
N ALA A 271 15.26 0.72 6.89
CA ALA A 271 15.27 1.60 5.73
C ALA A 271 16.45 1.30 4.80
N LEU A 272 16.22 1.39 3.49
CA LEU A 272 17.23 1.17 2.46
C LEU A 272 17.96 2.48 2.14
N ASP A 273 19.21 2.38 1.69
CA ASP A 273 19.97 3.55 1.23
C ASP A 273 19.41 4.05 -0.12
N GLY A 274 19.18 5.35 -0.30
CA GLY A 274 18.78 5.90 -1.59
C GLY A 274 19.78 5.62 -2.73
N LYS A 275 21.06 5.41 -2.40
CA LYS A 275 22.08 4.93 -3.36
C LYS A 275 21.79 3.52 -3.85
N PHE A 276 21.18 2.67 -3.04
CA PHE A 276 20.72 1.36 -3.49
C PHE A 276 19.62 1.53 -4.54
N PHE A 277 18.63 2.39 -4.30
CA PHE A 277 17.54 2.63 -5.25
C PHE A 277 18.04 3.05 -6.63
N LYS A 278 19.08 3.89 -6.68
CA LYS A 278 19.74 4.31 -7.93
C LYS A 278 20.28 3.15 -8.76
N LYS A 279 20.69 2.05 -8.13
CA LYS A 279 21.15 0.84 -8.86
C LYS A 279 20.03 0.19 -9.64
N LEU A 280 18.77 0.35 -9.20
CA LEU A 280 17.60 -0.25 -9.83
C LEU A 280 17.16 0.50 -11.08
N PHE A 281 17.44 1.81 -11.19
CA PHE A 281 16.88 2.68 -12.23
C PHE A 281 17.24 2.30 -13.66
N GLY A 282 18.40 1.67 -13.85
CA GLY A 282 18.85 1.22 -15.17
C GLY A 282 18.41 -0.20 -15.53
N LEU A 283 17.63 -0.88 -14.68
CA LEU A 283 17.31 -2.29 -14.83
C LEU A 283 15.95 -2.50 -15.51
N GLY A 284 15.86 -2.09 -16.77
CA GLY A 284 14.67 -2.31 -17.60
C GLY A 284 13.52 -1.33 -17.33
N PRO A 285 12.33 -1.60 -17.89
CA PRO A 285 11.17 -0.71 -17.79
C PRO A 285 10.69 -0.51 -16.33
N ILE A 286 10.77 -1.55 -15.49
CA ILE A 286 10.43 -1.44 -14.06
C ILE A 286 11.39 -0.48 -13.35
N GLY A 287 12.69 -0.60 -13.61
CA GLY A 287 13.71 0.30 -13.08
C GLY A 287 13.46 1.76 -13.46
N ALA A 288 13.15 2.01 -14.74
CA ALA A 288 12.81 3.34 -15.23
C ALA A 288 11.58 3.92 -14.53
N HIS A 289 10.54 3.11 -14.34
CA HIS A 289 9.35 3.55 -13.61
C HIS A 289 9.63 3.80 -12.12
N LEU A 290 10.41 2.94 -11.45
CA LEU A 290 10.84 3.15 -10.05
C LEU A 290 11.60 4.47 -9.88
N LYS A 291 12.48 4.81 -10.82
CA LYS A 291 13.18 6.11 -10.83
C LYS A 291 12.19 7.28 -10.80
N TRP A 292 11.23 7.25 -11.72
CA TRP A 292 10.24 8.29 -11.88
C TRP A 292 9.37 8.44 -10.63
N MET A 293 8.83 7.33 -10.12
CA MET A 293 7.94 7.30 -8.96
C MET A 293 8.66 7.77 -7.69
N TRP A 294 9.89 7.29 -7.48
CA TRP A 294 10.73 7.71 -6.36
C TRP A 294 11.03 9.21 -6.39
N LEU A 295 11.54 9.73 -7.51
CA LEU A 295 11.87 11.15 -7.62
C LEU A 295 10.66 12.04 -7.32
N ARG A 296 9.50 11.71 -7.87
CA ARG A 296 8.26 12.43 -7.64
C ARG A 296 7.85 12.40 -6.17
N GLN A 297 7.83 11.21 -5.56
CA GLN A 297 7.36 11.04 -4.19
C GLN A 297 8.31 11.71 -3.19
N GLU A 298 9.63 11.56 -3.34
CA GLU A 298 10.59 12.22 -2.47
C GLU A 298 10.60 13.73 -2.61
N PHE A 299 10.51 14.23 -3.84
CA PHE A 299 10.42 15.66 -4.08
C PHE A 299 9.20 16.22 -3.35
N LYS A 300 8.06 15.54 -3.43
CA LYS A 300 6.87 15.92 -2.69
C LYS A 300 7.08 15.88 -1.18
N PHE A 301 7.60 14.79 -0.60
CA PHE A 301 7.83 14.73 0.85
C PHE A 301 8.76 15.83 1.34
N TYR A 302 9.78 16.16 0.55
CA TYR A 302 10.64 17.31 0.82
C TYR A 302 9.85 18.62 0.74
N TRP A 303 9.15 18.85 -0.37
CA TRP A 303 8.41 20.08 -0.65
C TRP A 303 7.33 20.35 0.39
N ASP A 304 6.44 19.38 0.61
CA ASP A 304 5.32 19.48 1.55
C ASP A 304 5.84 19.78 2.96
N SER A 305 6.87 19.07 3.42
CA SER A 305 7.42 19.29 4.77
C SER A 305 7.94 20.72 5.02
N ASN A 306 8.31 21.44 3.96
CA ASN A 306 8.76 22.83 4.01
C ASN A 306 7.64 23.86 3.79
N ASN A 307 6.52 23.47 3.20
CA ASN A 307 5.49 24.40 2.73
C ASN A 307 4.11 24.07 3.29
N ASP A 308 3.65 22.84 3.03
CA ASP A 308 2.39 22.32 3.51
C ASP A 308 2.49 20.85 3.88
N PRO A 309 2.87 20.51 5.11
CA PRO A 309 2.93 19.11 5.48
C PRO A 309 1.50 18.57 5.49
N PHE A 310 1.20 17.62 4.60
CA PHE A 310 -0.13 17.03 4.45
C PHE A 310 -0.69 16.46 5.77
N MET A 311 0.19 16.10 6.71
CA MET A 311 -0.14 15.92 8.12
C MET A 311 0.75 16.83 8.99
N PRO A 312 0.23 17.47 10.05
CA PRO A 312 0.99 18.45 10.85
C PRO A 312 2.34 17.94 11.41
N HIS A 313 2.45 16.63 11.67
CA HIS A 313 3.65 16.02 12.23
C HIS A 313 4.72 15.71 11.17
N LEU A 314 4.41 15.82 9.88
CA LEU A 314 5.30 15.56 8.75
C LEU A 314 6.03 16.82 8.28
N ASN A 315 6.40 17.68 9.24
CA ASN A 315 7.15 18.90 9.02
C ASN A 315 8.61 18.65 8.59
N PHE A 316 9.35 19.72 8.29
CA PHE A 316 10.72 19.58 7.80
C PHE A 316 11.63 18.83 8.80
N GLY A 317 11.46 19.03 10.11
CA GLY A 317 12.19 18.26 11.13
C GLY A 317 11.90 16.76 11.07
N TRP A 318 10.65 16.37 10.80
CA TRP A 318 10.31 14.98 10.50
C TRP A 318 10.99 14.48 9.23
N TYR A 319 11.03 15.28 8.16
CA TYR A 319 11.70 14.89 6.91
C TYR A 319 13.20 14.65 7.13
N LEU A 320 13.89 15.57 7.82
CA LEU A 320 15.30 15.42 8.18
C LEU A 320 15.57 14.14 8.97
N ASN A 321 14.72 13.85 9.96
CA ASN A 321 14.92 12.70 10.83
C ASN A 321 14.54 11.37 10.16
N THR A 322 13.38 11.33 9.52
CA THR A 322 12.79 10.10 8.98
C THR A 322 13.33 9.79 7.59
N ARG A 323 13.30 10.76 6.66
CA ARG A 323 13.74 10.54 5.28
C ARG A 323 15.23 10.64 5.11
N LEU A 324 15.93 11.51 5.86
CA LEU A 324 17.38 11.67 5.71
C LEU A 324 18.20 10.98 6.81
N GLY A 325 17.55 10.43 7.83
CA GLY A 325 18.23 9.74 8.93
C GLY A 325 19.08 10.64 9.80
N LEU A 326 18.86 11.96 9.80
CA LEU A 326 19.59 12.90 10.65
C LEU A 326 19.03 12.82 12.08
N PRO A 327 19.83 12.42 13.09
CA PRO A 327 19.37 12.40 14.47
C PRO A 327 18.97 13.81 14.91
N LYS A 328 17.85 13.92 15.63
CA LYS A 328 17.44 15.19 16.23
C LYS A 328 18.55 15.70 17.15
N GLY A 329 18.91 16.97 17.01
CA GLY A 329 19.98 17.60 17.78
C GLY A 329 21.39 17.41 17.22
N SER A 330 21.59 16.61 16.15
CA SER A 330 22.88 16.60 15.44
C SER A 330 23.19 17.96 14.82
N GLU A 331 24.48 18.28 14.66
CA GLU A 331 24.94 19.56 14.10
C GLU A 331 24.26 19.86 12.76
N LYS A 332 24.28 18.90 11.82
CA LYS A 332 23.64 19.03 10.50
C LYS A 332 22.11 19.15 10.58
N TYR A 333 21.45 18.46 11.51
CA TYR A 333 20.01 18.63 11.74
C TYR A 333 19.70 20.07 12.20
N ASN A 334 20.46 20.57 13.17
CA ASN A 334 20.27 21.91 13.73
C ASN A 334 20.62 23.01 12.72
N GLU A 335 21.65 22.81 11.90
CA GLU A 335 22.00 23.69 10.79
C GLU A 335 20.82 23.84 9.82
N TRP A 336 20.23 22.72 9.38
CA TRP A 336 19.19 22.73 8.35
C TRP A 336 17.81 23.14 8.88
N ILE A 337 17.48 22.82 10.13
CA ILE A 337 16.18 23.18 10.70
C ILE A 337 16.10 24.65 11.13
N ASN A 338 17.22 25.26 11.53
CA ASN A 338 17.27 26.67 11.95
C ASN A 338 17.74 27.60 10.82
N GLY A 339 18.35 27.05 9.78
CA GLY A 339 18.78 27.77 8.59
C GLY A 339 17.74 27.80 7.47
N LYS A 340 18.15 28.25 6.30
CA LYS A 340 17.36 28.08 5.08
C LYS A 340 17.37 26.59 4.70
N PRO A 341 16.21 25.96 4.43
CA PRO A 341 16.18 24.57 3.99
C PRO A 341 17.13 24.34 2.79
N PRO A 342 18.00 23.31 2.83
CA PRO A 342 18.85 22.97 1.71
C PRO A 342 18.00 22.62 0.49
N ARG A 343 18.46 22.94 -0.72
CA ARG A 343 17.79 22.56 -1.98
C ARG A 343 17.58 21.05 -2.07
N PHE A 344 16.55 20.60 -2.79
CA PHE A 344 16.25 19.17 -2.95
C PHE A 344 17.46 18.35 -3.43
N ARG A 345 18.21 18.88 -4.40
CA ARG A 345 19.44 18.25 -4.92
C ARG A 345 20.51 17.97 -3.86
N ALA A 346 20.57 18.79 -2.81
CA ALA A 346 21.51 18.61 -1.70
C ALA A 346 21.05 17.54 -0.71
N VAL A 347 19.74 17.33 -0.54
CA VAL A 347 19.21 16.26 0.34
C VAL A 347 19.10 14.92 -0.39
N TYR A 348 18.92 14.95 -1.71
CA TYR A 348 18.72 13.80 -2.58
C TYR A 348 19.72 12.64 -2.37
N PRO A 349 21.04 12.87 -2.20
CA PRO A 349 22.01 11.79 -1.95
C PRO A 349 21.92 11.13 -0.57
N HIS A 350 21.13 11.71 0.35
CA HIS A 350 20.98 11.27 1.74
C HIS A 350 19.62 10.63 2.03
N ILE A 351 18.73 10.57 1.03
CA ILE A 351 17.40 10.00 1.19
C ILE A 351 17.51 8.52 1.53
N ARG A 352 16.69 8.08 2.49
CA ARG A 352 16.45 6.69 2.85
C ARG A 352 15.08 6.28 2.34
N ILE A 353 15.02 5.09 1.77
CA ILE A 353 13.77 4.47 1.33
C ILE A 353 13.21 3.70 2.52
N ILE A 354 11.94 3.91 2.84
CA ILE A 354 11.26 3.16 3.89
C ILE A 354 10.28 2.21 3.20
N PRO A 355 10.60 0.90 3.09
CA PRO A 355 9.77 -0.05 2.38
C PRO A 355 8.84 -0.81 3.35
N TYR A 356 7.73 -0.18 3.75
CA TYR A 356 6.78 -0.75 4.70
C TYR A 356 6.19 -2.08 4.22
N ASP A 357 5.71 -2.13 2.98
CA ASP A 357 5.03 -3.31 2.43
C ASP A 357 6.00 -4.42 2.11
N CYS A 358 7.23 -4.08 1.67
CA CYS A 358 8.26 -5.09 1.45
C CYS A 358 8.68 -5.79 2.76
N CYS A 359 8.60 -5.11 3.91
CA CYS A 359 8.81 -5.76 5.21
C CYS A 359 7.74 -6.84 5.48
N ALA A 360 6.47 -6.52 5.20
CA ALA A 360 5.37 -7.48 5.32
C ALA A 360 5.53 -8.64 4.33
N ALA A 361 5.96 -8.36 3.09
CA ALA A 361 6.23 -9.38 2.09
C ALA A 361 7.32 -10.38 2.53
N VAL A 362 8.38 -9.91 3.21
CA VAL A 362 9.38 -10.79 3.84
C VAL A 362 8.74 -11.70 4.88
N GLY A 363 7.82 -11.18 5.70
CA GLY A 363 7.05 -11.96 6.68
C GLY A 363 6.13 -13.02 6.05
N ALA A 364 5.65 -12.79 4.83
CA ALA A 364 4.81 -13.74 4.09
C ALA A 364 5.58 -14.97 3.58
N VAL A 365 6.90 -14.89 3.44
CA VAL A 365 7.75 -16.05 3.05
C VAL A 365 7.87 -17.10 4.16
N GLY A 366 7.64 -16.69 5.41
CA GLY A 366 7.62 -17.56 6.59
C GLY A 366 8.76 -17.33 7.58
N ASP A 367 8.53 -17.76 8.82
CA ASP A 367 9.47 -17.65 9.94
C ASP A 367 10.78 -18.40 9.70
N ASP A 368 10.68 -19.57 9.08
CA ASP A 368 11.80 -20.41 8.72
C ASP A 368 12.72 -19.71 7.73
N PHE A 369 12.16 -19.04 6.71
CA PHE A 369 12.91 -18.18 5.81
C PHE A 369 13.56 -17.01 6.56
N MET A 370 12.80 -16.28 7.39
CA MET A 370 13.35 -15.14 8.12
C MET A 370 14.50 -15.54 9.05
N ARG A 371 14.39 -16.67 9.76
CA ARG A 371 15.47 -17.22 10.59
C ARG A 371 16.64 -17.69 9.75
N ALA A 372 16.37 -18.42 8.66
CA ALA A 372 17.40 -18.85 7.73
C ALA A 372 18.17 -17.66 7.16
N MET A 373 17.51 -16.54 6.87
CA MET A 373 18.17 -15.32 6.38
C MET A 373 18.76 -14.44 7.49
N GLY A 374 18.57 -14.78 8.77
CA GLY A 374 19.05 -13.99 9.92
C GLY A 374 18.23 -12.71 10.18
N VAL A 375 17.07 -12.58 9.54
CA VAL A 375 16.11 -11.48 9.73
C VAL A 375 15.40 -11.62 11.08
N LEU A 376 15.10 -12.85 11.50
CA LEU A 376 14.47 -13.13 12.79
C LEU A 376 15.44 -13.93 13.67
N GLY A 377 15.54 -13.56 14.95
CA GLY A 377 16.36 -14.29 15.93
C GLY A 377 15.88 -15.73 16.18
N SER A 378 16.47 -16.45 17.14
CA SER A 378 15.94 -17.76 17.58
C SER A 378 14.59 -17.60 18.29
N ALA A 379 13.82 -18.69 18.45
CA ALA A 379 12.50 -18.61 19.09
C ALA A 379 12.60 -18.05 20.52
N ASP A 380 13.64 -18.44 21.25
CA ASP A 380 13.91 -18.00 22.63
C ASP A 380 14.35 -16.54 22.73
N SER A 381 14.79 -15.95 21.62
CA SER A 381 15.21 -14.54 21.55
C SER A 381 14.07 -13.57 21.24
N LEU A 382 12.89 -14.06 20.85
CA LEU A 382 11.74 -13.20 20.59
C LEU A 382 11.27 -12.52 21.89
N PRO A 383 10.62 -11.36 21.83
CA PRO A 383 9.97 -10.82 23.02
C PRO A 383 8.80 -11.69 23.46
N ASP A 384 8.43 -11.67 24.74
CA ASP A 384 7.45 -12.62 25.32
C ASP A 384 6.11 -12.62 24.60
N TYR A 385 5.66 -11.45 24.15
CA TYR A 385 4.43 -11.29 23.38
C TYR A 385 4.50 -11.90 21.96
N ASN A 386 5.69 -12.29 21.49
CA ASN A 386 5.92 -13.04 20.25
C ASN A 386 6.46 -14.47 20.53
N LYS A 387 6.73 -14.84 21.79
CA LYS A 387 7.26 -16.15 22.20
C LYS A 387 6.19 -17.18 22.53
N THR A 388 5.04 -16.75 23.06
CA THR A 388 4.05 -17.71 23.56
C THR A 388 3.57 -18.57 22.41
N LYS A 389 3.36 -19.87 22.67
CA LYS A 389 2.53 -20.71 21.82
C LYS A 389 1.15 -20.80 22.47
N PRO A 390 0.06 -20.59 21.73
CA PRO A 390 0.02 -20.02 20.39
C PRO A 390 -0.07 -18.48 20.53
N CYS A 391 1.00 -17.74 20.27
CA CYS A 391 0.85 -16.33 19.97
C CYS A 391 0.23 -16.28 18.59
N GLU A 392 -1.11 -16.30 18.58
CA GLU A 392 -1.90 -16.27 17.36
C GLU A 392 -1.67 -14.95 16.62
N HIS A 393 -1.33 -13.84 17.31
CA HIS A 393 -1.22 -12.52 16.71
C HIS A 393 0.07 -11.80 17.13
N ARG A 394 1.04 -11.67 16.22
CA ARG A 394 2.36 -11.05 16.46
C ARG A 394 2.44 -9.64 15.90
N MET A 395 3.24 -8.78 16.53
CA MET A 395 3.47 -7.43 16.02
C MET A 395 4.97 -7.15 15.93
N PHE A 396 5.38 -6.56 14.80
CA PHE A 396 6.76 -6.15 14.52
C PHE A 396 6.84 -4.61 14.49
N GLY A 397 7.70 -4.04 15.34
CA GLY A 397 7.85 -2.58 15.48
C GLY A 397 6.80 -1.91 16.37
N ARG A 398 6.52 -2.43 17.57
CA ARG A 398 5.61 -1.74 18.51
C ARG A 398 6.09 -0.34 18.86
N SER A 399 7.40 -0.16 18.90
CA SER A 399 8.08 1.12 19.09
C SER A 399 9.45 1.10 18.40
N PRO A 400 10.16 2.24 18.32
CA PRO A 400 11.54 2.27 17.83
C PRO A 400 12.50 1.35 18.60
N ASP A 401 12.24 1.11 19.88
CA ASP A 401 13.09 0.27 20.76
C ASP A 401 12.63 -1.20 20.82
N ASP A 402 11.44 -1.49 20.29
CA ASP A 402 10.83 -2.82 20.31
C ASP A 402 10.38 -3.23 18.91
N LEU A 403 11.33 -3.83 18.18
CA LEU A 403 11.12 -4.25 16.79
C LEU A 403 10.55 -5.67 16.67
N GLY A 404 10.15 -6.32 17.77
CA GLY A 404 9.54 -7.65 17.71
C GLY A 404 10.51 -8.81 17.44
N GLY A 405 11.82 -8.60 17.69
CA GLY A 405 12.86 -9.61 17.51
C GLY A 405 13.46 -9.69 16.10
N ILE A 406 13.14 -8.74 15.22
CA ILE A 406 13.76 -8.62 13.91
C ILE A 406 15.16 -7.99 14.01
N ASN A 407 16.06 -8.40 13.12
CA ASN A 407 17.31 -7.73 12.83
C ASN A 407 17.10 -6.78 11.65
N PRO A 408 16.95 -5.45 11.89
CA PRO A 408 16.61 -4.51 10.84
C PRO A 408 17.68 -4.38 9.75
N SER A 409 18.97 -4.47 10.13
CA SER A 409 20.07 -4.41 9.16
C SER A 409 20.06 -5.59 8.20
N GLN A 410 19.77 -6.78 8.71
CA GLN A 410 19.67 -7.99 7.90
C GLN A 410 18.39 -7.99 7.06
N LEU A 411 17.28 -7.46 7.58
CA LEU A 411 16.04 -7.25 6.82
C LEU A 411 16.28 -6.33 5.62
N ALA A 412 16.93 -5.18 5.84
CA ALA A 412 17.32 -4.27 4.75
C ALA A 412 18.20 -4.98 3.70
N LYS A 413 19.26 -5.69 4.12
CA LYS A 413 20.15 -6.42 3.20
C LYS A 413 19.43 -7.49 2.38
N VAL A 414 18.50 -8.22 2.99
CA VAL A 414 17.65 -9.22 2.32
C VAL A 414 16.78 -8.55 1.26
N MET A 415 16.08 -7.47 1.61
CA MET A 415 15.28 -6.71 0.64
C MET A 415 16.14 -6.19 -0.51
N GLU A 416 17.26 -5.51 -0.23
CA GLU A 416 18.14 -4.99 -1.27
C GLU A 416 18.63 -6.07 -2.24
N THR A 417 19.07 -7.20 -1.70
CA THR A 417 19.63 -8.32 -2.47
C THR A 417 18.60 -8.91 -3.42
N PHE A 418 17.40 -9.20 -2.91
CA PHE A 418 16.39 -9.90 -3.72
C PHE A 418 15.65 -8.94 -4.67
N LEU A 419 15.42 -7.68 -4.30
CA LEU A 419 14.91 -6.66 -5.21
C LEU A 419 15.85 -6.44 -6.42
N HIS A 420 17.15 -6.29 -6.15
CA HIS A 420 18.15 -6.10 -7.20
C HIS A 420 18.28 -7.35 -8.08
N GLY A 421 18.33 -8.53 -7.45
CA GLY A 421 18.45 -9.77 -8.20
C GLY A 421 17.23 -10.08 -9.07
N ALA A 422 16.01 -9.78 -8.60
CA ALA A 422 14.78 -9.90 -9.39
C ALA A 422 14.87 -9.12 -10.70
N LEU A 423 15.26 -7.85 -10.60
CA LEU A 423 15.39 -6.96 -11.74
C LEU A 423 16.55 -7.38 -12.65
N LEU A 424 17.69 -7.79 -12.10
CA LEU A 424 18.80 -8.32 -12.91
C LEU A 424 18.39 -9.59 -13.69
N ALA A 425 17.66 -10.50 -13.06
CA ALA A 425 17.22 -11.76 -13.67
C ALA A 425 16.26 -11.54 -14.84
N THR A 426 15.50 -10.44 -14.81
CA THR A 426 14.41 -10.20 -15.77
C THR A 426 14.63 -9.01 -16.70
N HIS A 427 15.63 -8.14 -16.46
CA HIS A 427 15.81 -6.88 -17.20
C HIS A 427 15.78 -7.08 -18.73
N LYS A 428 16.51 -8.09 -19.24
CA LYS A 428 16.62 -8.33 -20.68
C LYS A 428 15.27 -8.72 -21.27
N LYS A 429 14.50 -9.53 -20.56
CA LYS A 429 13.18 -9.95 -20.99
C LYS A 429 12.18 -8.79 -20.89
N GLY A 430 12.23 -8.02 -19.81
CA GLY A 430 11.44 -6.80 -19.67
C GLY A 430 11.66 -5.84 -20.83
N GLU A 431 12.91 -5.55 -21.20
CA GLU A 431 13.29 -4.70 -22.33
C GLU A 431 12.77 -5.20 -23.69
N GLN A 432 12.60 -6.51 -23.86
CA GLN A 432 12.02 -7.08 -25.08
C GLN A 432 10.51 -6.85 -25.17
N HIS A 433 9.83 -6.69 -24.03
CA HIS A 433 8.38 -6.47 -23.98
C HIS A 433 8.06 -4.98 -24.01
N ILE A 434 8.69 -4.21 -23.13
CA ILE A 434 8.56 -2.74 -23.04
C ILE A 434 9.97 -2.19 -22.89
N HIS A 435 10.39 -1.38 -23.85
CA HIS A 435 11.71 -0.76 -23.79
C HIS A 435 11.73 0.32 -22.71
N ALA A 436 12.77 0.38 -21.87
CA ALA A 436 12.80 1.32 -20.74
C ALA A 436 12.63 2.80 -21.17
N LYS A 437 13.17 3.16 -22.34
CA LYS A 437 13.03 4.51 -22.90
C LYS A 437 11.65 4.84 -23.47
N SER A 438 10.77 3.87 -23.64
CA SER A 438 9.41 4.07 -24.14
C SER A 438 8.37 4.09 -23.01
N VAL A 439 8.80 4.05 -21.75
CA VAL A 439 7.91 4.17 -20.61
C VAL A 439 7.44 5.61 -20.52
N GLU A 440 6.14 5.82 -20.74
CA GLU A 440 5.45 7.11 -20.68
C GLU A 440 4.66 7.22 -19.38
N HIS A 441 4.61 8.44 -18.84
CA HIS A 441 3.75 8.79 -17.73
C HIS A 441 2.73 9.84 -18.16
N TYR A 442 1.53 9.85 -17.56
CA TYR A 442 0.50 10.87 -17.80
C TYR A 442 0.91 12.28 -17.36
N THR A 443 2.02 12.40 -16.63
CA THR A 443 2.58 13.66 -16.15
C THR A 443 4.01 13.79 -16.64
N GLN A 444 4.45 15.04 -16.84
CA GLN A 444 5.84 15.34 -17.17
C GLN A 444 6.86 14.63 -16.26
N GLU A 445 7.99 14.22 -16.84
CA GLU A 445 9.10 13.61 -16.10
C GLU A 445 9.64 14.60 -15.04
N PHE A 446 9.64 14.19 -13.77
CA PHE A 446 10.28 14.96 -12.71
C PHE A 446 11.80 14.89 -12.90
N THR A 447 12.39 16.05 -13.21
CA THR A 447 13.85 16.20 -13.31
C THR A 447 14.40 16.81 -12.03
N GLU A 448 15.69 16.56 -11.75
CA GLU A 448 16.38 17.18 -10.61
C GLU A 448 16.32 18.72 -10.66
N GLU A 449 16.24 19.30 -11.86
CA GLU A 449 16.21 20.76 -12.09
C GLU A 449 14.84 21.40 -11.79
N MET A 450 13.75 20.66 -11.94
CA MET A 450 12.39 21.18 -11.67
C MET A 450 12.22 21.62 -10.22
N GLY A 451 12.88 20.93 -9.29
CA GLY A 451 12.87 21.30 -7.88
C GLY A 451 13.56 22.63 -7.56
N GLU A 452 14.37 23.18 -8.47
CA GLU A 452 15.09 24.44 -8.25
C GLU A 452 14.25 25.69 -8.59
N LYS A 453 13.21 25.55 -9.42
CA LYS A 453 12.41 26.69 -9.93
C LYS A 453 11.15 27.00 -9.11
N TRP A 454 10.77 26.13 -8.16
CA TRP A 454 9.44 26.20 -7.53
C TRP A 454 9.39 26.98 -6.21
N ASP A 455 10.51 27.41 -5.66
CA ASP A 455 10.67 28.04 -4.32
C ASP A 455 10.00 29.43 -4.13
N HIS A 456 9.21 29.92 -5.09
CA HIS A 456 8.81 31.34 -5.17
C HIS A 456 7.33 31.66 -4.87
N ASP A 457 6.41 30.70 -4.90
CA ASP A 457 4.96 30.99 -4.84
C ASP A 457 4.28 30.60 -3.51
N SER A 458 4.94 29.85 -2.62
CA SER A 458 4.32 29.23 -1.44
C SER A 458 4.13 30.12 -0.20
N HIS A 459 4.58 31.37 -0.25
CA HIS A 459 4.58 32.30 0.89
C HIS A 459 3.55 33.43 0.76
N ASP A 460 2.65 33.37 -0.22
CA ASP A 460 1.59 34.39 -0.35
C ASP A 460 0.58 34.27 0.82
N PRO A 461 0.31 35.35 1.58
CA PRO A 461 -0.60 35.33 2.72
C PRO A 461 -2.02 34.85 2.40
N LEU A 462 -2.56 35.14 1.20
CA LEU A 462 -3.90 34.67 0.81
C LEU A 462 -3.91 33.16 0.56
N PHE A 463 -2.80 32.62 0.05
CA PHE A 463 -2.63 31.18 -0.15
C PHE A 463 -2.53 30.45 1.19
N ILE A 464 -1.90 31.05 2.19
CA ILE A 464 -1.87 30.53 3.56
C ILE A 464 -3.29 30.56 4.17
N GLU A 465 -4.02 31.67 4.03
CA GLU A 465 -5.35 31.84 4.62
C GLU A 465 -6.38 30.85 4.05
N ILE A 466 -6.39 30.63 2.72
CA ILE A 466 -7.36 29.71 2.09
C ILE A 466 -7.11 28.27 2.54
N LYS A 467 -5.83 27.92 2.67
CA LYS A 467 -5.37 26.61 3.07
C LYS A 467 -5.70 26.32 4.55
N GLU A 468 -5.49 27.28 5.43
CA GLU A 468 -5.87 27.16 6.85
C GLU A 468 -7.38 26.97 7.02
N SER A 469 -8.19 27.71 6.26
CA SER A 469 -9.66 27.62 6.33
C SER A 469 -10.18 26.23 5.95
N TRP A 470 -9.62 25.68 4.89
CA TRP A 470 -9.93 24.32 4.47
C TRP A 470 -9.40 23.24 5.41
N LYS A 471 -8.21 23.41 5.98
CA LYS A 471 -7.67 22.50 7.00
C LYS A 471 -8.61 22.42 8.20
N GLU A 472 -9.13 23.56 8.64
CA GLU A 472 -10.14 23.58 9.71
C GLU A 472 -11.43 22.87 9.27
N LEU A 473 -11.89 23.08 8.03
CA LEU A 473 -13.06 22.37 7.49
C LEU A 473 -12.86 20.84 7.50
N SER A 474 -11.75 20.34 6.99
CA SER A 474 -11.47 18.89 6.95
C SER A 474 -11.42 18.29 8.36
N LYS A 475 -10.78 18.99 9.31
CA LYS A 475 -10.74 18.60 10.73
C LYS A 475 -12.13 18.60 11.36
N CYS A 476 -12.99 19.57 11.05
CA CYS A 476 -14.37 19.58 11.50
C CYS A 476 -15.16 18.40 10.94
N LYS A 477 -15.00 18.07 9.64
CA LYS A 477 -15.66 16.93 9.00
C LYS A 477 -15.25 15.59 9.61
N ALA A 478 -13.94 15.40 9.86
CA ALA A 478 -13.45 14.20 10.52
C ALA A 478 -14.04 14.02 11.92
N LYS A 479 -14.14 15.11 12.71
CA LYS A 479 -14.79 15.07 14.03
C LYS A 479 -16.28 14.78 13.96
N ALA A 480 -16.97 15.29 12.94
CA ALA A 480 -18.39 15.00 12.72
C ALA A 480 -18.61 13.51 12.43
N LEU A 481 -17.75 12.91 11.60
CA LEU A 481 -17.78 11.48 11.31
C LEU A 481 -17.48 10.63 12.56
N ASP A 482 -16.46 10.98 13.36
CA ASP A 482 -16.17 10.27 14.61
C ASP A 482 -17.34 10.38 15.62
N ALA A 483 -18.03 11.53 15.66
CA ALA A 483 -19.20 11.73 16.50
C ALA A 483 -20.42 10.93 16.01
N GLU A 484 -20.59 10.81 14.68
CA GLU A 484 -21.60 9.94 14.06
C GLU A 484 -21.36 8.46 14.40
N ASP A 485 -20.13 7.97 14.24
CA ASP A 485 -19.73 6.61 14.64
C ASP A 485 -20.03 6.33 16.13
N SER A 486 -19.75 7.33 16.99
CA SER A 486 -20.00 7.23 18.43
C SER A 486 -21.49 7.20 18.75
N CYS A 487 -22.29 8.02 18.06
CA CYS A 487 -23.74 8.04 18.17
C CYS A 487 -24.36 6.70 17.77
N ASP A 488 -23.93 6.12 16.64
CA ASP A 488 -24.40 4.81 16.18
C ASP A 488 -24.03 3.68 17.14
N LEU A 489 -22.81 3.72 17.71
CA LEU A 489 -22.39 2.77 18.73
C LEU A 489 -23.25 2.87 19.99
N ALA A 490 -23.52 4.09 20.46
CA ALA A 490 -24.36 4.32 21.63
C ALA A 490 -25.79 3.79 21.40
N ARG A 491 -26.37 4.01 20.21
CA ARG A 491 -27.69 3.48 19.85
C ARG A 491 -27.75 1.96 19.91
N ARG A 492 -26.78 1.27 19.30
CA ARG A 492 -26.69 -0.20 19.33
C ARG A 492 -26.49 -0.75 20.74
N GLN A 493 -25.73 -0.04 21.59
CA GLN A 493 -25.59 -0.42 23.00
C GLN A 493 -26.90 -0.23 23.76
N CYS A 494 -27.62 0.87 23.52
CA CYS A 494 -28.92 1.13 24.11
C CYS A 494 -29.93 0.03 23.77
N GLU A 495 -30.03 -0.34 22.49
CA GLU A 495 -30.89 -1.44 22.03
C GLU A 495 -30.55 -2.76 22.73
N ARG A 496 -29.26 -3.12 22.77
CA ARG A 496 -28.79 -4.36 23.42
C ARG A 496 -29.09 -4.41 24.92
N LEU A 497 -29.05 -3.26 25.58
CA LEU A 497 -29.35 -3.12 27.00
C LEU A 497 -30.86 -2.94 27.26
N GLY A 498 -31.73 -3.20 26.29
CA GLY A 498 -33.17 -3.09 26.45
C GLY A 498 -33.63 -1.66 26.74
N GLY A 499 -32.88 -0.65 26.27
CA GLY A 499 -33.24 0.75 26.43
C GLY A 499 -33.16 1.25 27.88
N THR A 500 -32.21 0.76 28.69
CA THR A 500 -32.02 1.32 30.04
C THR A 500 -31.82 2.85 30.02
N GLU A 501 -32.27 3.53 31.08
CA GLU A 501 -32.11 4.99 31.19
C GLU A 501 -30.65 5.45 31.08
N VAL A 502 -29.72 4.70 31.67
CA VAL A 502 -28.27 4.98 31.53
C VAL A 502 -27.84 4.92 30.06
N ALA A 503 -28.33 3.94 29.29
CA ALA A 503 -27.97 3.83 27.89
C ALA A 503 -28.66 4.90 27.03
N LYS A 504 -29.88 5.31 27.35
CA LYS A 504 -30.56 6.45 26.69
C LYS A 504 -29.82 7.77 26.92
N VAL A 505 -29.32 8.00 28.14
CA VAL A 505 -28.50 9.19 28.45
C VAL A 505 -27.24 9.21 27.57
N LYS A 506 -26.54 8.08 27.43
CA LYS A 506 -25.36 7.98 26.54
C LYS A 506 -25.69 8.24 25.07
N VAL A 507 -26.85 7.79 24.59
CA VAL A 507 -27.30 8.11 23.22
C VAL A 507 -27.51 9.60 23.06
N LYS A 508 -28.21 10.24 24.00
CA LYS A 508 -28.45 11.69 23.98
C LYS A 508 -27.15 12.49 24.00
N GLU A 509 -26.21 12.13 24.88
CA GLU A 509 -24.88 12.76 24.95
C GLU A 509 -24.13 12.65 23.60
N ALA A 510 -24.19 11.48 22.95
CA ALA A 510 -23.56 11.28 21.66
C ALA A 510 -24.26 12.06 20.52
N GLU A 511 -25.59 12.18 20.56
CA GLU A 511 -26.36 13.00 19.61
C GLU A 511 -26.05 14.50 19.74
N GLU A 512 -25.93 15.00 20.98
CA GLU A 512 -25.51 16.38 21.25
C GLU A 512 -24.08 16.65 20.74
N ALA A 513 -23.14 15.73 20.99
CA ALA A 513 -21.77 15.82 20.48
C ALA A 513 -21.73 15.82 18.94
N LYS A 514 -22.56 15.01 18.27
CA LYS A 514 -22.71 15.00 16.82
C LYS A 514 -23.24 16.34 16.30
N ALA A 515 -24.31 16.87 16.90
CA ALA A 515 -24.88 18.15 16.50
C ALA A 515 -23.87 19.31 16.63
N GLU A 516 -23.06 19.32 17.70
CA GLU A 516 -21.98 20.30 17.85
C GLU A 516 -20.92 20.17 16.75
N ALA A 517 -20.51 18.94 16.42
CA ALA A 517 -19.54 18.69 15.37
C ALA A 517 -20.06 19.11 13.99
N ASP A 518 -21.32 18.81 13.66
CA ASP A 518 -22.00 19.22 12.42
C ASP A 518 -22.05 20.75 12.30
N TRP A 519 -22.36 21.47 13.39
CA TRP A 519 -22.33 22.94 13.39
C TRP A 519 -20.93 23.52 13.11
N ARG A 520 -19.88 22.91 13.67
CA ARG A 520 -18.50 23.34 13.42
C ARG A 520 -18.11 23.17 11.95
N VAL A 521 -18.61 22.14 11.26
CA VAL A 521 -18.43 21.98 9.80
C VAL A 521 -19.03 23.16 9.06
N VAL A 522 -20.30 23.50 9.31
CA VAL A 522 -20.98 24.63 8.65
C VAL A 522 -20.22 25.95 8.86
N LYS A 523 -19.75 26.20 10.10
CA LYS A 523 -18.96 27.40 10.40
C LYS A 523 -17.67 27.44 9.58
N ALA A 524 -16.94 26.33 9.47
CA ALA A 524 -15.71 26.26 8.70
C ALA A 524 -15.96 26.43 7.18
N GLU A 525 -17.07 25.93 6.64
CA GLU A 525 -17.46 26.15 5.24
C GLU A 525 -17.73 27.63 4.93
N ILE A 526 -18.35 28.36 5.87
CA ILE A 526 -18.59 29.80 5.73
C ILE A 526 -17.27 30.58 5.69
N GLU A 527 -16.34 30.28 6.60
CA GLU A 527 -15.02 30.94 6.60
C GLU A 527 -14.24 30.65 5.32
N LEU A 528 -14.25 29.40 4.86
CA LEU A 528 -13.63 29.05 3.60
C LEU A 528 -14.19 29.85 2.42
N LYS A 529 -15.51 29.98 2.31
CA LYS A 529 -16.16 30.78 1.25
C LYS A 529 -15.73 32.25 1.28
N LYS A 530 -15.52 32.83 2.47
CA LYS A 530 -15.00 34.20 2.61
C LYS A 530 -13.60 34.33 2.04
N VAL A 531 -12.72 33.37 2.34
CA VAL A 531 -11.33 33.42 1.83
C VAL A 531 -11.26 33.16 0.34
N GLN A 532 -12.07 32.24 -0.19
CA GLN A 532 -12.20 32.03 -1.63
C GLN A 532 -12.64 33.31 -2.36
N ALA A 533 -13.52 34.12 -1.77
CA ALA A 533 -13.91 35.41 -2.33
C ALA A 533 -12.73 36.39 -2.37
N LYS A 534 -11.88 36.45 -1.33
CA LYS A 534 -10.66 37.28 -1.31
C LYS A 534 -9.66 36.89 -2.39
N VAL A 535 -9.44 35.58 -2.58
CA VAL A 535 -8.55 35.07 -3.64
C VAL A 535 -9.06 35.49 -5.01
N LYS A 536 -10.37 35.37 -5.26
CA LYS A 536 -10.99 35.80 -6.51
C LYS A 536 -10.80 37.31 -6.75
N GLU A 537 -10.96 38.13 -5.70
CA GLU A 537 -10.75 39.58 -5.78
C GLU A 537 -9.28 39.95 -6.12
N ASP A 538 -8.28 39.27 -5.53
CA ASP A 538 -6.86 39.50 -5.86
C ASP A 538 -6.54 39.14 -7.32
N GLN A 539 -7.09 38.02 -7.82
CA GLN A 539 -6.91 37.58 -9.21
C GLN A 539 -7.51 38.55 -10.24
N GLU A 540 -8.64 39.17 -9.92
CA GLU A 540 -9.31 40.13 -10.79
C GLU A 540 -8.65 41.52 -10.72
N SER A 541 -7.77 41.77 -9.75
CA SER A 541 -7.06 43.04 -9.58
C SER A 541 -5.92 43.22 -10.60
N PRO A 542 -5.79 44.39 -11.26
CA PRO A 542 -4.66 44.71 -12.13
C PRO A 542 -3.29 44.63 -11.42
N SER A 543 -3.29 44.85 -10.10
CA SER A 543 -2.12 44.72 -9.22
C SER A 543 -2.06 43.39 -8.49
N GLY A 544 -2.93 42.43 -8.83
CA GLY A 544 -3.01 41.12 -8.20
C GLY A 544 -1.64 40.49 -8.08
N ARG A 545 -1.32 39.99 -6.89
CA ARG A 545 -0.03 39.37 -6.60
C ARG A 545 -0.04 37.91 -7.06
N LEU A 546 -1.22 37.29 -7.00
CA LEU A 546 -1.49 35.96 -7.54
C LEU A 546 -1.64 36.02 -9.07
N ARG A 547 -0.56 36.37 -9.79
CA ARG A 547 -0.55 36.41 -11.27
C ARG A 547 -0.46 35.02 -11.92
N GLY A 548 -0.29 33.98 -11.13
CA GLY A 548 -0.45 32.58 -11.54
C GLY A 548 -1.93 32.20 -11.56
N ARG A 549 -2.43 31.78 -12.73
CA ARG A 549 -3.82 31.35 -12.96
C ARG A 549 -4.26 30.26 -11.99
N TYR A 550 -4.83 30.65 -10.85
CA TYR A 550 -5.48 29.74 -9.92
C TYR A 550 -6.95 29.62 -10.33
N ASP A 551 -7.31 28.54 -11.03
CA ASP A 551 -8.67 28.29 -11.48
C ASP A 551 -9.48 27.59 -10.38
N TYR A 552 -10.32 28.38 -9.69
CA TYR A 552 -11.18 27.89 -8.61
C TYR A 552 -12.35 27.00 -9.11
N LYS A 553 -12.60 26.94 -10.42
CA LYS A 553 -13.75 26.18 -10.98
C LYS A 553 -13.50 24.68 -11.10
N HIS A 554 -12.24 24.23 -11.03
CA HIS A 554 -11.84 22.82 -11.20
C HIS A 554 -11.36 22.16 -9.88
N GLN A 555 -11.83 22.67 -8.73
CA GLN A 555 -11.12 22.59 -7.45
C GLN A 555 -11.80 21.69 -6.41
N LYS A 556 -12.23 20.48 -6.80
CA LYS A 556 -12.61 19.44 -5.82
C LYS A 556 -11.40 18.74 -5.17
N SER A 557 -10.18 18.96 -5.65
CA SER A 557 -8.96 18.45 -5.01
C SER A 557 -7.98 19.60 -4.76
N PHE A 558 -7.41 19.60 -3.57
CA PHE A 558 -6.37 20.51 -3.13
C PHE A 558 -5.05 20.16 -3.75
N THR A 559 -4.42 21.15 -4.33
CA THR A 559 -3.54 20.83 -5.44
C THR A 559 -2.40 21.83 -5.49
N ALA A 560 -1.19 21.37 -5.16
CA ALA A 560 0.04 22.15 -5.22
C ALA A 560 0.36 22.56 -6.68
N PRO A 561 1.28 23.48 -6.97
CA PRO A 561 1.55 23.93 -8.35
C PRO A 561 1.84 22.82 -9.38
N TYR A 562 2.34 21.66 -8.95
CA TYR A 562 2.54 20.47 -9.81
C TYR A 562 1.22 19.80 -10.25
N GLU A 563 0.11 20.05 -9.57
CA GLU A 563 -1.21 19.57 -9.92
C GLU A 563 -1.92 20.44 -10.97
N TRP A 564 -1.49 21.70 -11.15
CA TRP A 564 -1.92 22.51 -12.30
C TRP A 564 -1.39 21.95 -13.63
N LEU A 565 -0.16 21.42 -13.66
CA LEU A 565 0.37 20.69 -14.82
C LEU A 565 -0.51 19.48 -15.16
N TYR A 566 -0.95 18.74 -14.14
CA TYR A 566 -1.86 17.61 -14.30
C TYR A 566 -3.27 18.01 -14.79
N GLN A 567 -3.87 19.06 -14.22
CA GLN A 567 -5.19 19.55 -14.68
C GLN A 567 -5.13 20.10 -16.11
N LYS A 568 -4.01 20.70 -16.52
CA LYS A 568 -3.80 21.20 -17.88
C LYS A 568 -3.58 20.06 -18.89
N GLU A 569 -2.93 18.97 -18.48
CA GLU A 569 -2.69 17.78 -19.32
C GLU A 569 -3.94 16.88 -19.43
N MET A 570 -4.70 16.69 -18.34
CA MET A 570 -5.96 15.94 -18.35
C MET A 570 -7.14 16.75 -18.92
N GLY A 571 -7.08 18.08 -18.88
CA GLY A 571 -8.08 18.98 -19.46
C GLY A 571 -7.99 19.15 -20.98
N GLY A 572 -7.06 18.45 -21.64
CA GLY A 572 -6.83 18.49 -23.09
C GLY A 572 -7.85 17.69 -23.91
N SER A 573 -9.14 17.98 -23.77
CA SER A 573 -10.22 17.78 -24.75
C SER A 573 -11.54 17.81 -24.00
N SER A 574 -12.11 19.00 -23.84
CA SER A 574 -13.54 19.15 -23.64
C SER A 574 -14.25 18.69 -24.92
N ALA A 575 -14.39 17.38 -25.10
CA ALA A 575 -15.53 16.86 -25.85
C ALA A 575 -16.72 17.07 -24.91
N THR A 576 -17.50 18.11 -25.19
CA THR A 576 -18.87 18.24 -24.70
C THR A 576 -19.59 16.92 -24.98
N VAL A 577 -19.79 16.12 -23.94
CA VAL A 577 -20.79 15.06 -23.96
C VAL A 577 -22.12 15.80 -23.82
N ASP A 578 -22.72 16.14 -24.97
CA ASP A 578 -24.12 16.52 -25.04
C ASP A 578 -24.94 15.33 -24.54
N ILE A 579 -25.50 15.47 -23.36
CA ILE A 579 -26.60 14.61 -22.90
C ILE A 579 -27.87 15.33 -23.33
N THR A 580 -28.35 14.98 -24.54
CA THR A 580 -29.76 15.08 -24.92
C THR A 580 -30.35 13.69 -25.03
#